data_AF-A0A0Q5P9M1-F1
#
_entry.id   AF-A0A0Q5P9M1-F1
#
_cell.length_a   1.000
_cell.length_b   1.000
_cell.length_c   1.000
_cell.angle_alpha   90.00
_cell.angle_beta   90.00
_cell.angle_gamma   90.00
#
_symmetry.space_group_name_H-M   'P 1'
#
loop_
_entity.id
_entity.type
_entity.pdbx_description
1 polymer ?
#
loop_
_entity_poly.entity_id
_entity_poly.type
_entity_poly.pdbx_seq_one_letter_code
_entity_poly.pdbx_strand_id
1 'polypeptide(L)'
;MSRWCILRTDGSKTLPLMRSLSAAGFVVWTPARTIRKVTRPGTRHEQRSELDVPILPTFVFARERDLPMLADVTQLSISPHPGFSIFRYGGRIPLVGDAEVAGLREEEARAAAIMQAMRDAESREEAERIRIDAIKSETARRRALMELEQARRAEQRAKPLIIGVDDEVAVEKMPALVGIPGIVKSIVGPHAFVQFGNRTWKIEGWRLSPYLDEQQAA
;
A
#
# COMPACT_ATOMS: atom_id res chain seq x y z
N MET A 1 -14.88 -16.82 -10.22
CA MET A 1 -14.41 -15.57 -9.61
C MET A 1 -13.00 -15.34 -10.07
N SER A 2 -12.70 -14.18 -10.66
CA SER A 2 -11.36 -13.93 -11.20
C SER A 2 -10.47 -13.34 -10.09
N ARG A 3 -9.31 -13.97 -9.84
CA ARG A 3 -8.33 -13.51 -8.85
C ARG A 3 -7.08 -12.99 -9.54
N TRP A 4 -6.33 -12.18 -8.80
CA TRP A 4 -5.08 -11.58 -9.19
C TRP A 4 -3.95 -12.08 -8.29
N CYS A 5 -2.80 -12.37 -8.86
CA CYS A 5 -1.55 -12.45 -8.14
C CYS A 5 -0.79 -11.12 -8.30
N ILE A 6 0.15 -10.87 -7.39
CA ILE A 6 0.95 -9.64 -7.39
C ILE A 6 2.37 -9.98 -7.85
N LEU A 7 2.85 -9.21 -8.81
CA LEU A 7 4.23 -9.19 -9.27
C LEU A 7 4.95 -7.97 -8.70
N ARG A 8 6.22 -8.14 -8.34
CA ARG A 8 7.11 -7.10 -7.86
C ARG A 8 8.21 -6.81 -8.85
N THR A 9 8.49 -5.54 -9.07
CA THR A 9 9.54 -5.04 -9.97
C THR A 9 10.12 -3.74 -9.42
N ASP A 10 11.21 -3.26 -9.99
CA ASP A 10 11.68 -1.90 -9.73
C ASP A 10 10.63 -0.86 -10.15
N GLY A 11 10.51 0.23 -9.38
CA GLY A 11 9.48 1.24 -9.58
C GLY A 11 9.49 1.85 -10.99
N SER A 12 10.68 2.09 -11.55
CA SER A 12 10.87 2.61 -12.91
C SER A 12 10.49 1.63 -14.02
N LYS A 13 10.36 0.33 -13.69
CA LYS A 13 10.04 -0.75 -14.63
C LYS A 13 8.59 -1.21 -14.56
N THR A 14 7.78 -0.68 -13.64
CA THR A 14 6.37 -1.05 -13.46
C THR A 14 5.55 -1.01 -14.76
N LEU A 15 5.50 0.14 -15.45
CA LEU A 15 4.76 0.27 -16.71
C LEU A 15 5.41 -0.49 -17.88
N PRO A 16 6.74 -0.44 -18.08
CA PRO A 16 7.41 -1.30 -19.06
C PRO A 16 7.11 -2.79 -18.88
N LEU A 17 7.09 -3.30 -17.64
CA LEU A 17 6.80 -4.69 -17.34
C LEU A 17 5.37 -5.04 -17.71
N MET A 18 4.39 -4.25 -17.25
CA MET A 18 2.99 -4.46 -17.58
C MET A 18 2.78 -4.48 -19.11
N ARG A 19 3.36 -3.52 -19.84
CA ARG A 19 3.25 -3.47 -21.32
C ARG A 19 3.89 -4.68 -21.98
N SER A 20 5.08 -5.07 -21.54
CA SER A 20 5.82 -6.22 -22.09
C SER A 20 5.09 -7.54 -21.87
N LEU A 21 4.55 -7.77 -20.67
CA LEU A 21 3.76 -8.96 -20.36
C LEU A 21 2.41 -8.94 -21.11
N SER A 22 1.74 -7.79 -21.16
CA SER A 22 0.49 -7.64 -21.92
C SER A 22 0.70 -7.95 -23.41
N ALA A 23 1.80 -7.47 -24.00
CA ALA A 23 2.17 -7.79 -25.39
C ALA A 23 2.48 -9.27 -25.62
N ALA A 24 2.92 -9.99 -24.59
CA ALA A 24 3.11 -11.45 -24.63
C ALA A 24 1.82 -12.25 -24.38
N GLY A 25 0.67 -11.59 -24.24
CA GLY A 25 -0.65 -12.22 -24.08
C GLY A 25 -1.06 -12.48 -22.63
N PHE A 26 -0.25 -12.07 -21.64
CA PHE A 26 -0.64 -12.17 -20.24
C PHE A 26 -1.72 -11.14 -19.90
N VAL A 27 -2.68 -11.53 -19.04
CA VAL A 27 -3.68 -10.59 -18.54
C VAL A 27 -3.14 -9.91 -17.29
N VAL A 28 -2.44 -8.80 -17.53
CA VAL A 28 -1.81 -7.98 -16.49
C VAL A 28 -2.37 -6.56 -16.47
N TRP A 29 -2.29 -5.94 -15.30
CA TRP A 29 -2.74 -4.57 -15.08
C TRP A 29 -1.94 -3.94 -13.94
N THR A 30 -1.70 -2.64 -14.02
CA THR A 30 -1.21 -1.83 -12.92
C THR A 30 -1.95 -0.50 -12.97
N PRO A 31 -2.44 0.04 -11.83
CA PRO A 31 -3.10 1.32 -11.83
C PRO A 31 -2.11 2.42 -12.26
N ALA A 32 -2.49 3.20 -13.26
CA ALA A 32 -1.68 4.27 -13.82
C ALA A 32 -2.44 5.60 -13.84
N ARG A 33 -1.69 6.71 -13.90
CA ARG A 33 -2.23 8.04 -14.14
C ARG A 33 -1.35 8.78 -15.13
N THR A 34 -1.96 9.60 -15.97
CA THR A 34 -1.22 10.51 -16.84
C THR A 34 -0.91 11.80 -16.10
N ILE A 35 0.33 12.30 -16.22
CA ILE A 35 0.75 13.59 -15.69
C ILE A 35 1.28 14.47 -16.82
N ARG A 36 1.04 15.79 -16.71
CA ARG A 36 1.70 16.78 -17.58
C ARG A 36 3.08 17.09 -17.02
N LYS A 37 4.13 16.73 -17.76
CA LYS A 37 5.52 17.07 -17.46
C LYS A 37 5.95 18.23 -18.35
N VAL A 38 6.48 19.28 -17.71
CA VAL A 38 7.15 20.39 -18.42
C VAL A 38 8.65 20.19 -18.28
N THR A 39 9.34 20.18 -19.41
CA THR A 39 10.80 20.09 -19.48
C THR A 39 11.35 21.44 -19.93
N ARG A 40 12.37 21.96 -19.24
CA ARG A 40 12.98 23.29 -19.46
C ARG A 40 11.94 24.45 -19.37
N PRO A 41 11.25 24.59 -18.21
CA PRO A 41 10.23 25.62 -18.03
C PRO A 41 10.80 27.02 -18.24
N GLY A 42 10.06 27.89 -18.93
CA GLY A 42 10.45 29.29 -19.15
C GLY A 42 11.54 29.51 -20.20
N THR A 43 11.89 28.48 -20.98
CA THR A 43 12.86 28.60 -22.07
C THR A 43 12.19 28.54 -23.43
N ARG A 44 12.86 29.02 -24.49
CA ARG A 44 12.41 28.86 -25.89
C ARG A 44 12.19 27.39 -26.30
N HIS A 45 12.81 26.45 -25.56
CA HIS A 45 12.69 25.01 -25.76
C HIS A 45 11.82 24.34 -24.68
N GLU A 46 10.90 25.08 -24.07
CA GLU A 46 9.91 24.49 -23.16
C GLU A 46 9.12 23.42 -23.91
N GLN A 47 9.20 22.18 -23.42
CA GLN A 47 8.47 21.05 -23.98
C GLN A 47 7.49 20.53 -22.95
N ARG A 48 6.21 20.46 -23.34
CA ARG A 48 5.14 19.88 -22.54
C ARG A 48 4.83 18.50 -23.09
N SER A 49 4.91 17.48 -22.23
CA SER A 49 4.63 16.10 -22.59
C SER A 49 3.68 15.48 -21.57
N GLU A 50 2.72 14.71 -22.05
CA GLU A 50 1.90 13.86 -21.19
C GLU A 50 2.62 12.52 -21.01
N LEU A 51 2.78 12.10 -19.75
CA LEU A 51 3.50 10.88 -19.38
C LEU A 51 2.65 10.06 -18.43
N ASP A 52 2.48 8.78 -18.73
CA ASP A 52 1.88 7.83 -17.80
C ASP A 52 2.88 7.46 -16.70
N VAL A 53 2.41 7.49 -15.47
CA VAL A 53 3.15 7.07 -14.28
C VAL A 53 2.30 6.08 -13.47
N PRO A 54 2.91 5.06 -12.85
CA PRO A 54 2.17 4.14 -12.00
C PRO A 54 1.66 4.87 -10.75
N ILE A 55 0.40 4.64 -10.38
CA ILE A 55 -0.16 5.10 -9.10
C ILE A 55 0.46 4.29 -7.95
N LEU A 56 0.69 3.00 -8.20
CA LEU A 56 1.30 2.07 -7.27
C LEU A 56 2.62 1.54 -7.87
N PRO A 57 3.75 2.26 -7.74
CA PRO A 57 5.02 1.81 -8.25
C PRO A 57 5.42 0.46 -7.62
N THR A 58 6.23 -0.31 -8.34
CA THR A 58 6.78 -1.62 -7.96
C THR A 58 5.82 -2.80 -8.04
N PHE A 59 4.52 -2.57 -8.25
CA PHE A 59 3.52 -3.64 -8.25
C PHE A 59 2.79 -3.74 -9.58
N VAL A 60 2.64 -4.96 -10.08
CA VAL A 60 1.81 -5.30 -11.25
C VAL A 60 0.90 -6.45 -10.86
N PHE A 61 -0.38 -6.37 -11.20
CA PHE A 61 -1.35 -7.43 -10.96
C PHE A 61 -1.44 -8.31 -12.21
N ALA A 62 -1.37 -9.62 -12.04
CA ALA A 62 -1.56 -10.59 -13.12
C ALA A 62 -2.70 -11.54 -12.77
N ARG A 63 -3.42 -12.09 -13.76
CA ARG A 63 -4.48 -13.06 -13.48
C ARG A 63 -3.89 -14.33 -12.88
N GLU A 64 -4.59 -14.91 -11.91
CA GLU A 64 -4.19 -16.16 -11.25
C GLU A 64 -3.92 -17.30 -12.25
N ARG A 65 -4.72 -17.40 -13.31
CA ARG A 65 -4.54 -18.43 -14.36
C ARG A 65 -3.19 -18.36 -15.08
N ASP A 66 -2.56 -17.19 -15.09
CA ASP A 66 -1.27 -16.97 -15.76
C ASP A 66 -0.08 -17.29 -14.83
N LEU A 67 -0.36 -17.59 -13.55
CA LEU A 67 0.65 -17.78 -12.51
C LEU A 67 1.68 -18.89 -12.82
N PRO A 68 1.31 -20.08 -13.33
CA PRO A 68 2.29 -21.11 -13.69
C PRO A 68 3.29 -20.62 -14.75
N MET A 69 2.77 -20.02 -15.83
CA MET A 69 3.61 -19.48 -16.91
C MET A 69 4.50 -18.34 -16.43
N LEU A 70 3.99 -17.47 -15.56
CA LEU A 70 4.79 -16.40 -14.95
C LEU A 70 5.90 -16.96 -14.06
N ALA A 71 5.65 -18.06 -13.35
CA ALA A 71 6.68 -18.73 -12.56
C ALA A 71 7.80 -19.27 -13.47
N ASP A 72 7.46 -19.87 -14.61
CA ASP A 72 8.44 -20.34 -15.60
C ASP A 72 9.27 -19.18 -16.16
N VAL A 73 8.62 -18.05 -16.50
CA VAL A 73 9.29 -16.84 -16.98
C VAL A 73 10.32 -16.32 -15.97
N THR A 74 10.02 -16.38 -14.66
CA THR A 74 10.97 -15.93 -13.62
C THR A 74 12.19 -16.84 -13.46
N GLN A 75 12.14 -18.06 -13.98
CA GLN A 75 13.26 -19.01 -13.94
C GLN A 75 14.16 -18.93 -15.18
N LEU A 76 13.76 -18.18 -16.21
CA LEU A 76 14.59 -17.98 -17.40
C LEU A 76 15.87 -17.20 -17.04
N SER A 77 17.02 -17.73 -17.46
CA SER A 77 18.31 -17.07 -17.28
C SER A 77 18.39 -15.72 -18.00
N ILE A 78 17.70 -15.60 -19.14
CA ILE A 78 17.55 -14.37 -19.92
C ILE A 78 16.07 -14.22 -20.25
N SER A 79 15.40 -13.29 -19.57
CA SER A 79 13.98 -12.99 -19.82
C SER A 79 13.83 -11.85 -20.84
N PRO A 80 12.89 -11.95 -21.79
CA PRO A 80 12.54 -10.83 -22.69
C PRO A 80 11.76 -9.72 -21.96
N HIS A 81 11.38 -9.95 -20.70
CA HIS A 81 10.63 -9.01 -19.88
C HIS A 81 11.56 -8.27 -18.90
N PRO A 82 11.21 -7.04 -18.47
CA PRO A 82 11.88 -6.40 -17.34
C PRO A 82 11.90 -7.32 -16.13
N GLY A 83 12.99 -7.31 -15.35
CA GLY A 83 13.13 -8.18 -14.18
C GLY A 83 11.98 -8.01 -13.18
N PHE A 84 11.38 -9.14 -12.78
CA PHE A 84 10.29 -9.16 -11.81
C PHE A 84 10.33 -10.43 -10.95
N SER A 85 9.55 -10.44 -9.88
CA SER A 85 9.35 -11.59 -9.00
C SER A 85 7.88 -11.72 -8.63
N ILE A 86 7.43 -12.94 -8.31
CA ILE A 86 6.08 -13.15 -7.77
C ILE A 86 6.12 -12.79 -6.28
N PHE A 87 5.21 -11.91 -5.85
CA PHE A 87 5.12 -11.51 -4.45
C PHE A 87 4.73 -12.70 -3.57
N ARG A 88 5.47 -12.88 -2.47
CA ARG A 88 5.24 -13.94 -1.48
C ARG A 88 5.17 -13.34 -0.09
N TYR A 89 4.24 -13.84 0.71
CA TYR A 89 4.07 -13.47 2.12
C TYR A 89 3.80 -14.74 2.94
N GLY A 90 4.61 -14.99 3.97
CA GLY A 90 4.51 -16.22 4.77
C GLY A 90 4.65 -17.51 3.95
N GLY A 91 5.53 -17.51 2.94
CA GLY A 91 5.73 -18.67 2.04
C GLY A 91 4.62 -18.90 1.01
N ARG A 92 3.53 -18.11 1.05
CA ARG A 92 2.38 -18.23 0.15
C ARG A 92 2.35 -17.10 -0.87
N ILE A 93 1.65 -17.32 -1.98
CA ILE A 93 1.34 -16.29 -2.98
C ILE A 93 -0.05 -15.76 -2.64
N PRO A 94 -0.18 -14.49 -2.19
CA PRO A 94 -1.49 -13.93 -1.91
C PRO A 94 -2.28 -13.76 -3.21
N LEU A 95 -3.54 -14.16 -3.17
CA LEU A 95 -4.49 -13.99 -4.25
C LEU A 95 -5.50 -12.92 -3.85
N VAL A 96 -5.67 -11.94 -4.73
CA VAL A 96 -6.50 -10.77 -4.49
C VAL A 96 -7.72 -10.84 -5.41
N GLY A 97 -8.92 -10.71 -4.86
CA GLY A 97 -10.17 -10.68 -5.63
C GLY A 97 -10.35 -9.37 -6.40
N ASP A 98 -11.20 -9.37 -7.43
CA ASP A 98 -11.54 -8.16 -8.19
C ASP A 98 -12.07 -7.02 -7.28
N ALA A 99 -12.84 -7.37 -6.23
CA ALA A 99 -13.37 -6.39 -5.27
C ALA A 99 -12.28 -5.67 -4.46
N GLU A 100 -11.20 -6.37 -4.12
CA GLU A 100 -10.09 -5.82 -3.33
C GLU A 100 -9.23 -4.83 -4.14
N VAL A 101 -9.22 -4.96 -5.47
CA VAL A 101 -8.57 -3.98 -6.38
C VAL A 101 -9.53 -2.91 -6.90
N ALA A 102 -10.82 -2.95 -6.54
CA ALA A 102 -11.82 -2.00 -7.04
C ALA A 102 -11.45 -0.55 -6.70
N GLY A 103 -10.98 -0.29 -5.47
CA GLY A 103 -10.57 1.05 -5.07
C GLY A 103 -9.38 1.61 -5.88
N LEU A 104 -8.48 0.75 -6.36
CA LEU A 104 -7.39 1.14 -7.26
C LEU A 104 -7.89 1.48 -8.66
N ARG A 105 -8.91 0.76 -9.16
CA ARG A 105 -9.57 1.05 -10.45
C ARG A 105 -10.35 2.37 -10.39
N GLU A 106 -11.05 2.63 -9.29
CA GLU A 106 -11.71 3.91 -9.07
C GLU A 106 -10.72 5.07 -9.06
N GLU A 107 -9.55 4.88 -8.45
CA GLU A 107 -8.50 5.89 -8.44
C GLU A 107 -7.91 6.16 -9.83
N GLU A 108 -7.66 5.10 -10.60
CA GLU A 108 -7.27 5.20 -12.01
C GLU A 108 -8.34 5.94 -12.84
N ALA A 109 -9.61 5.59 -12.68
CA ALA A 109 -10.73 6.25 -13.38
C ALA A 109 -10.86 7.72 -12.99
N ARG A 110 -10.73 8.08 -11.70
CA ARG A 110 -10.70 9.47 -11.23
C ARG A 110 -9.56 10.25 -11.86
N ALA A 111 -8.35 9.68 -11.86
CA ALA A 111 -7.18 10.33 -12.45
C ALA A 111 -7.34 10.55 -13.96
N ALA A 112 -7.91 9.57 -14.67
CA ALA A 112 -8.25 9.68 -16.08
C ALA A 112 -9.29 10.78 -16.34
N ALA A 113 -10.34 10.85 -15.52
CA ALA A 113 -11.38 11.87 -15.64
C ALA A 113 -10.85 13.30 -15.44
N ILE A 114 -9.97 13.51 -14.45
CA ILE A 114 -9.31 14.80 -14.23
C ILE A 114 -8.47 15.20 -15.45
N MET A 115 -7.67 14.27 -15.98
CA MET A 115 -6.85 14.53 -17.17
C MET A 115 -7.68 14.80 -18.41
N GLN A 116 -8.80 14.10 -18.58
CA GLN A 116 -9.73 14.33 -19.69
C GLN A 116 -10.38 15.71 -19.56
N ALA A 117 -10.88 16.09 -18.38
CA ALA A 117 -11.41 17.43 -18.12
C ALA A 117 -10.36 18.53 -18.39
N MET A 118 -9.09 18.29 -18.06
CA MET A 118 -8.00 19.21 -18.38
C MET A 118 -7.64 19.28 -19.88
N ARG A 119 -8.02 18.28 -20.69
CA ARG A 119 -7.87 18.29 -22.16
C ARG A 119 -9.06 18.98 -22.83
N ASP A 120 -10.26 18.79 -22.27
CA ASP A 120 -11.50 19.34 -22.78
C ASP A 120 -11.71 20.81 -22.40
N ALA A 121 -10.98 21.31 -21.40
CA ALA A 121 -10.99 22.72 -21.01
C ALA A 121 -10.65 23.64 -22.20
N GLU A 122 -11.53 24.61 -22.45
CA GLU A 122 -11.41 25.53 -23.59
C GLU A 122 -10.30 26.56 -23.36
N SER A 123 -9.96 26.81 -22.10
CA SER A 123 -8.93 27.77 -21.70
C SER A 123 -7.90 27.20 -20.73
N ARG A 124 -6.72 27.82 -20.71
CA ARG A 124 -5.67 27.50 -19.73
C ARG A 124 -6.10 27.77 -18.30
N GLU A 125 -6.86 28.84 -18.09
CA GLU A 125 -7.39 29.22 -16.78
C GLU A 125 -8.37 28.16 -16.26
N GLU A 126 -9.23 27.64 -17.15
CA GLU A 126 -10.13 26.55 -16.82
C GLU A 126 -9.39 25.25 -16.49
N ALA A 127 -8.41 24.86 -17.29
CA ALA A 127 -7.57 23.69 -17.00
C ALA A 127 -6.84 23.82 -15.64
N GLU A 128 -6.39 25.03 -15.29
CA GLU A 128 -5.71 25.28 -14.01
C GLU A 128 -6.70 25.27 -12.83
N ARG A 129 -7.92 25.79 -12.99
CA ARG A 129 -8.98 25.67 -11.97
C ARG A 129 -9.30 24.20 -11.67
N ILE A 130 -9.53 23.40 -12.71
CA ILE A 130 -9.77 21.95 -12.58
C ILE A 130 -8.64 21.28 -11.80
N ARG A 131 -7.39 21.62 -12.12
CA ARG A 131 -6.21 21.09 -11.43
C ARG A 131 -6.16 21.49 -9.96
N ILE A 132 -6.37 22.77 -9.66
CA ILE A 132 -6.35 23.29 -8.29
C ILE A 132 -7.45 22.62 -7.45
N ASP A 133 -8.65 22.47 -8.00
CA ASP A 133 -9.78 21.85 -7.31
C ASP A 133 -9.56 20.34 -7.08
N ALA A 134 -8.95 19.65 -8.03
CA ALA A 134 -8.50 18.27 -7.84
C ALA A 134 -7.45 18.13 -6.71
N ILE A 135 -6.49 19.06 -6.62
CA ILE A 135 -5.49 19.05 -5.52
C ILE A 135 -6.14 19.34 -4.16
N LYS A 136 -7.08 20.29 -4.11
CA LYS A 136 -7.81 20.65 -2.88
C LYS A 136 -8.66 19.48 -2.37
N SER A 137 -9.41 18.83 -3.26
CA SER A 137 -10.26 17.69 -2.91
C SER A 137 -9.44 16.50 -2.39
N GLU A 138 -8.31 16.18 -3.01
CA GLU A 138 -7.39 15.13 -2.52
C GLU A 138 -6.81 15.47 -1.14
N THR A 139 -6.43 16.73 -0.92
CA THR A 139 -5.92 17.18 0.38
C THR A 139 -6.98 17.07 1.47
N ALA A 140 -8.23 17.46 1.17
CA ALA A 140 -9.35 17.30 2.09
C ALA A 140 -9.61 15.84 2.43
N ARG A 141 -9.56 14.94 1.44
CA ARG A 141 -9.71 13.49 1.64
C ARG A 141 -8.64 12.92 2.55
N ARG A 142 -7.38 13.31 2.36
CA ARG A 142 -6.26 12.88 3.24
C ARG A 142 -6.45 13.35 4.67
N ARG A 143 -6.92 14.58 4.87
CA ARG A 143 -7.23 15.10 6.22
C ARG A 143 -8.35 14.30 6.88
N ALA A 144 -9.45 14.05 6.16
CA ALA A 144 -10.55 13.23 6.68
C ALA A 144 -10.11 11.81 7.07
N LEU A 145 -9.26 11.17 6.25
CA LEU A 145 -8.69 9.86 6.60
C LEU A 145 -7.81 9.90 7.84
N MET A 146 -6.95 10.93 7.97
CA MET A 146 -6.12 11.12 9.17
C MET A 146 -6.98 11.38 10.41
N GLU A 147 -8.05 12.16 10.31
CA GLU A 147 -8.99 12.43 11.39
C GLU A 147 -9.71 11.15 11.85
N LEU A 148 -10.19 10.34 10.91
CA LEU A 148 -10.77 9.03 11.21
C LEU A 148 -9.77 8.10 11.89
N GLU A 149 -8.53 8.06 11.43
CA GLU A 149 -7.49 7.24 12.06
C GLU A 149 -7.16 7.75 13.47
N GLN A 150 -7.06 9.06 13.66
CA GLN A 150 -6.83 9.67 14.96
C GLN A 150 -7.99 9.39 15.91
N ALA A 151 -9.24 9.50 15.46
CA ALA A 151 -10.42 9.15 16.24
C ALA A 151 -10.39 7.68 16.65
N ARG A 152 -10.08 6.76 15.73
CA ARG A 152 -9.93 5.33 16.03
C ARG A 152 -8.82 5.06 17.05
N ARG A 153 -7.68 5.74 16.95
CA ARG A 153 -6.58 5.62 17.92
C ARG A 153 -6.96 6.20 19.28
N ALA A 154 -7.71 7.31 19.31
CA ALA A 154 -8.21 7.91 20.54
C ALA A 154 -9.20 6.98 21.24
N GLU A 155 -10.12 6.37 20.49
CA GLU A 155 -11.05 5.36 21.00
C GLU A 155 -10.30 4.14 21.56
N GLN A 156 -9.28 3.63 20.85
CA GLN A 156 -8.43 2.54 21.35
C GLN A 156 -7.69 2.91 22.63
N ARG A 157 -7.18 4.15 22.75
CA ARG A 157 -6.53 4.66 23.96
C ARG A 157 -7.49 4.86 25.14
N ALA A 158 -8.78 5.09 24.87
CA ALA A 158 -9.80 5.26 25.90
C ALA A 158 -10.28 3.92 26.48
N LYS A 159 -10.01 2.78 25.81
CA LYS A 159 -10.36 1.47 26.33
C LYS A 159 -9.54 1.15 27.58
N PRO A 160 -10.18 0.71 28.68
CA PRO A 160 -9.46 0.31 29.88
C PRO A 160 -8.51 -0.85 29.58
N LEU A 161 -7.34 -0.85 30.21
CA LEU A 161 -6.42 -1.97 30.15
C LEU A 161 -7.04 -3.18 30.85
N ILE A 162 -7.14 -4.29 30.13
CA ILE A 162 -7.55 -5.61 30.66
C ILE A 162 -6.31 -6.46 30.91
N ILE A 163 -5.25 -5.85 31.46
CA ILE A 163 -4.00 -6.52 31.84
C ILE A 163 -3.57 -5.99 33.21
N GLY A 164 -3.10 -6.90 34.05
CA GLY A 164 -2.56 -6.65 35.38
C GLY A 164 -1.04 -6.51 35.38
N VAL A 165 -0.49 -6.17 36.56
CA VAL A 165 0.95 -6.29 36.82
C VAL A 165 1.29 -7.77 36.98
N ASP A 166 2.46 -8.15 36.46
CA ASP A 166 2.99 -9.50 36.32
C ASP A 166 2.26 -10.41 35.33
N ASP A 167 1.27 -9.89 34.59
CA ASP A 167 0.69 -10.59 33.45
C ASP A 167 1.70 -10.74 32.31
N GLU A 168 1.67 -11.89 31.65
CA GLU A 168 2.39 -12.14 30.42
C GLU A 168 1.59 -11.62 29.22
N VAL A 169 2.22 -10.80 28.40
CA VAL A 169 1.58 -10.07 27.30
C VAL A 169 2.38 -10.16 26.01
N ALA A 170 1.67 -10.13 24.88
CA ALA A 170 2.25 -9.99 23.55
C ALA A 170 2.07 -8.56 23.04
N VAL A 171 3.02 -8.08 22.22
CA VAL A 171 2.86 -6.80 21.51
C VAL A 171 2.28 -7.06 20.12
N GLU A 172 1.08 -6.55 19.83
CA GLU A 172 0.43 -6.81 18.53
C GLU A 172 0.86 -5.84 17.43
N LYS A 173 1.18 -4.60 17.80
CA LYS A 173 1.35 -3.48 16.85
C LYS A 173 2.62 -2.67 17.10
N MET A 174 3.76 -3.36 17.23
CA MET A 174 5.11 -2.78 17.14
C MET A 174 6.03 -3.72 16.37
N PRO A 175 6.41 -3.40 15.11
CA PRO A 175 7.19 -4.32 14.25
C PRO A 175 8.44 -4.91 14.90
N ALA A 176 9.10 -4.16 15.80
CA ALA A 176 10.31 -4.61 16.49
C ALA A 176 10.07 -5.62 17.63
N LEU A 177 8.83 -5.74 18.13
CA LEU A 177 8.48 -6.52 19.32
C LEU A 177 7.29 -7.48 19.07
N VAL A 178 6.75 -7.51 17.84
CA VAL A 178 5.62 -8.38 17.51
C VAL A 178 5.99 -9.84 17.70
N GLY A 179 5.15 -10.56 18.44
CA GLY A 179 5.33 -12.00 18.72
C GLY A 179 6.33 -12.32 19.83
N ILE A 180 6.92 -11.32 20.48
CA ILE A 180 7.79 -11.53 21.63
C ILE A 180 6.93 -11.40 22.91
N PRO A 181 6.86 -12.42 23.78
CA PRO A 181 6.19 -12.30 25.07
C PRO A 181 7.01 -11.43 26.02
N GLY A 182 6.33 -10.69 26.87
CA GLY A 182 6.93 -9.89 27.93
C GLY A 182 6.05 -9.84 29.17
N ILE A 183 6.63 -9.43 30.30
CA ILE A 183 5.93 -9.39 31.59
C ILE A 183 5.64 -7.93 31.95
N VAL A 184 4.40 -7.61 32.29
CA VAL A 184 4.02 -6.27 32.74
C VAL A 184 4.63 -5.99 34.12
N LYS A 185 5.44 -4.96 34.28
CA LYS A 185 6.05 -4.58 35.57
C LYS A 185 5.34 -3.46 36.30
N SER A 186 4.75 -2.53 35.55
CA SER A 186 3.94 -1.47 36.14
C SER A 186 3.00 -0.86 35.09
N ILE A 187 1.92 -0.25 35.55
CA ILE A 187 0.93 0.43 34.72
C ILE A 187 0.84 1.88 35.18
N VAL A 188 0.98 2.83 34.25
CA VAL A 188 0.89 4.27 34.50
C VAL A 188 -0.02 4.91 33.45
N GLY A 189 -1.27 5.14 33.84
CA GLY A 189 -2.31 5.66 32.94
C GLY A 189 -2.54 4.71 31.76
N PRO A 190 -2.49 5.19 30.50
CA PRO A 190 -2.71 4.34 29.32
C PRO A 190 -1.47 3.55 28.89
N HIS A 191 -0.41 3.51 29.69
CA HIS A 191 0.84 2.84 29.37
C HIS A 191 1.14 1.72 30.37
N ALA A 192 1.72 0.64 29.85
CA ALA A 192 2.33 -0.43 30.64
C ALA A 192 3.84 -0.46 30.38
N PHE A 193 4.62 -0.74 31.43
CA PHE A 193 6.04 -0.98 31.34
C PHE A 193 6.25 -2.48 31.25
N VAL A 194 6.60 -2.97 30.06
CA VAL A 194 6.73 -4.40 29.78
C VAL A 194 8.19 -4.79 29.71
N GLN A 195 8.57 -5.83 30.44
CA GLN A 195 9.92 -6.38 30.46
C GLN A 195 10.07 -7.47 29.40
N PHE A 196 11.06 -7.30 28.53
CA PHE A 196 11.52 -8.30 27.56
C PHE A 196 12.97 -8.66 27.89
N GLY A 197 13.20 -9.86 28.44
CA GLY A 197 14.51 -10.25 28.96
C GLY A 197 14.97 -9.32 30.08
N ASN A 198 16.09 -8.60 29.87
CA ASN A 198 16.65 -7.66 30.84
C ASN A 198 16.30 -6.18 30.58
N ARG A 199 15.41 -5.88 29.63
CA ARG A 199 15.03 -4.51 29.28
C ARG A 199 13.55 -4.25 29.50
N THR A 200 13.22 -3.06 29.99
CA THR A 200 11.84 -2.60 30.19
C THR A 200 11.48 -1.54 29.15
N TRP A 201 10.34 -1.69 28.51
CA TRP A 201 9.84 -0.79 27.48
C TRP A 201 8.50 -0.20 27.89
N LYS A 202 8.33 1.10 27.67
CA LYS A 202 7.04 1.78 27.84
C LYS A 202 6.19 1.56 26.60
N ILE A 203 5.07 0.84 26.74
CA ILE A 203 4.16 0.48 25.66
C ILE A 203 2.76 1.00 25.98
N GLU A 204 2.04 1.48 24.96
CA GLU A 204 0.63 1.86 25.12
C GLU A 204 -0.22 0.60 25.32
N GLY A 205 -1.09 0.59 26.34
CA GLY A 205 -1.86 -0.58 26.76
C GLY A 205 -2.69 -1.23 25.67
N TRP A 206 -3.27 -0.43 24.77
CA TRP A 206 -4.07 -0.90 23.64
C TRP A 206 -3.27 -1.70 22.60
N ARG A 207 -1.93 -1.72 22.68
CA ARG A 207 -1.05 -2.52 21.82
C ARG A 207 -0.68 -3.87 22.42
N LEU A 208 -1.11 -4.13 23.64
CA LEU A 208 -0.84 -5.35 24.38
C LEU A 208 -2.08 -6.23 24.34
N SER A 209 -1.86 -7.52 24.16
CA SER A 209 -2.86 -8.55 24.39
C SER A 209 -2.32 -9.58 25.38
N PRO A 210 -3.19 -10.23 26.16
CA PRO A 210 -2.79 -11.37 26.98
C PRO A 210 -2.05 -12.39 26.11
N TYR A 211 -0.89 -12.86 26.58
CA TYR A 211 -0.18 -13.92 25.88
C TYR A 211 -0.95 -15.23 26.10
N LEU A 212 -1.54 -15.76 25.02
CA LEU A 212 -2.13 -17.09 25.02
C LEU A 212 -1.08 -18.05 24.50
N ASP A 213 -0.53 -18.88 25.39
CA ASP A 213 0.39 -19.93 25.00
C ASP A 213 -0.38 -20.99 24.17
N GLU A 214 -0.17 -20.99 22.85
CA GLU A 214 -0.81 -21.95 21.94
C GLU A 214 -0.45 -23.42 22.27
N GLN A 215 0.53 -23.66 23.15
CA GLN A 215 0.92 -25.01 23.59
C GLN A 215 0.05 -25.59 24.72
N GLN A 216 -0.86 -24.82 25.34
CA GLN A 216 -1.76 -25.33 26.40
C GLN A 216 -3.17 -25.74 25.92
N ALA A 217 -3.45 -25.67 24.62
CA ALA A 217 -4.75 -26.00 24.04
C ALA A 217 -4.85 -27.40 23.40
N ALA A 218 -3.95 -28.33 23.74
CA ALA A 218 -3.93 -29.72 23.26
C ALA A 218 -4.09 -30.74 24.40
#